data_AF-A0AAW3STY2-F1
#
_entry.id   AF-A0AAW3STY2-F1
#
_cell.length_a   1.000
_cell.length_b   1.000
_cell.length_c   1.000
_cell.angle_alpha   90.00
_cell.angle_beta   90.00
_cell.angle_gamma   90.00
#
_symmetry.space_group_name_H-M   'P 1'
#
loop_
_entity.id
_entity.type
_entity.pdbx_description
1 polymer ?
#
loop_
_entity_poly.entity_id
_entity_poly.type
_entity_poly.pdbx_seq_one_letter_code
_entity_poly.pdbx_strand_id
1 'polypeptide(L)'
;MHDDYKSRLTVLSDKLTDTVLTEADPDNWPGAGKTIDQHTTQERGDRYWFKKNAAATLTLLTKVHTLIGLHTRGGKPGESNPDDEAFSLGQQVAKAEREAAAIIERIQKGK
;
A
#
# COMPACT_ATOMS: atom_id res chain seq x y z
N MET A 1 -31.82 -10.73 -1.84
CA MET A 1 -31.15 -9.94 -0.77
C MET A 1 -29.64 -10.24 -0.71
N HIS A 2 -29.04 -10.65 -1.83
CA HIS A 2 -27.62 -10.97 -1.96
C HIS A 2 -26.93 -10.00 -2.93
N ASP A 3 -27.64 -8.96 -3.35
CA ASP A 3 -27.28 -8.17 -4.55
C ASP A 3 -26.55 -6.86 -4.20
N ASP A 4 -26.57 -6.45 -2.93
CA ASP A 4 -26.02 -5.15 -2.49
C ASP A 4 -24.70 -5.26 -1.70
N TYR A 5 -24.07 -6.44 -1.64
CA TYR A 5 -22.81 -6.56 -0.88
C TYR A 5 -21.67 -5.76 -1.53
N LYS A 6 -21.66 -5.58 -2.85
CA LYS A 6 -20.64 -4.79 -3.57
C LYS A 6 -20.70 -3.31 -3.19
N SER A 7 -21.89 -2.72 -3.17
CA SER A 7 -22.08 -1.33 -2.74
C SER A 7 -21.69 -1.18 -1.27
N ARG A 8 -22.08 -2.15 -0.42
CA ARG A 8 -21.71 -2.15 1.01
C ARG A 8 -20.21 -2.25 1.24
N LEU A 9 -19.49 -3.08 0.47
CA LEU A 9 -18.03 -3.17 0.54
C LEU A 9 -17.36 -1.89 0.07
N THR A 10 -17.91 -1.24 -0.95
CA THR A 10 -17.40 0.07 -1.44
C THR A 10 -17.58 1.14 -0.37
N VAL A 11 -18.78 1.27 0.20
CA VAL A 11 -19.05 2.20 1.31
C VAL A 11 -18.17 1.90 2.53
N LEU A 12 -17.89 0.63 2.82
CA LEU A 12 -17.00 0.25 3.90
C LEU A 12 -15.54 0.64 3.60
N SER A 13 -15.09 0.48 2.36
CA SER A 13 -13.76 0.91 1.89
C SER A 13 -13.60 2.43 2.06
N ASP A 14 -14.59 3.23 1.67
CA ASP A 14 -14.56 4.69 1.85
C ASP A 14 -14.43 5.05 3.34
N LYS A 15 -15.30 4.49 4.19
CA LYS A 15 -15.28 4.75 5.65
C LYS A 15 -13.96 4.35 6.32
N LEU A 16 -13.41 3.19 5.95
CA LEU A 16 -12.14 2.72 6.48
C LEU A 16 -10.98 3.59 5.97
N THR A 17 -11.07 4.12 4.75
CA THR A 17 -10.08 5.06 4.22
C THR A 17 -10.06 6.34 5.04
N ASP A 18 -11.23 6.96 5.27
CA ASP A 18 -11.33 8.17 6.10
C ASP A 18 -10.83 7.94 7.53
N THR A 19 -11.15 6.77 8.09
CA THR A 19 -10.72 6.38 9.44
C THR A 19 -9.20 6.19 9.50
N VAL A 20 -8.60 5.49 8.53
CA VAL A 20 -7.14 5.33 8.47
C VAL A 20 -6.45 6.68 8.31
N LEU A 21 -6.96 7.57 7.46
CA LEU A 21 -6.38 8.91 7.29
C LEU A 21 -6.37 9.68 8.61
N THR A 22 -7.47 9.60 9.37
CA THR A 22 -7.58 10.26 10.68
C THR A 22 -6.64 9.62 11.71
N GLU A 23 -6.63 8.29 11.82
CA GLU A 23 -5.86 7.56 12.83
C GLU A 23 -4.35 7.57 12.56
N ALA A 24 -3.95 7.58 11.28
CA ALA A 24 -2.55 7.57 10.87
C ALA A 24 -1.90 8.95 10.89
N ASP A 25 -2.70 10.02 11.00
CA ASP A 25 -2.22 11.40 11.02
C ASP A 25 -1.47 11.71 12.34
N PRO A 26 -0.16 12.02 12.28
CA PRO A 26 0.60 12.41 13.46
C PRO A 26 0.07 13.64 14.20
N ASP A 27 -0.67 14.52 13.52
CA ASP A 27 -1.26 15.71 14.13
C ASP A 27 -2.46 15.36 15.04
N ASN A 28 -3.08 14.20 14.83
CA ASN A 28 -4.15 13.67 15.69
C ASN A 28 -3.63 12.81 16.85
N TRP A 29 -2.33 12.56 16.93
CA TRP A 29 -1.77 11.67 17.94
C TRP A 29 -1.61 12.36 19.30
N PRO A 30 -1.72 11.60 20.42
CA PRO A 30 -1.38 12.10 21.74
C PRO A 30 0.02 12.72 21.79
N GLY A 31 0.09 13.96 22.28
CA GLY A 31 1.33 14.74 22.32
C GLY A 31 1.72 15.42 21.00
N ALA A 32 0.81 15.52 20.02
CA ALA A 32 1.04 16.29 18.80
C ALA A 32 1.52 17.73 19.09
N GLY A 33 2.44 18.23 18.28
CA GLY A 33 3.08 19.53 18.46
C GLY A 33 4.14 19.62 19.56
N LYS A 34 4.29 18.60 20.42
CA LYS A 34 5.33 18.56 21.46
C LYS A 34 6.63 17.95 20.93
N THR A 35 7.76 18.38 21.50
CA THR A 35 9.03 17.67 21.32
C THR A 35 9.03 16.36 22.12
N ILE A 36 9.88 15.40 21.74
CA ILE A 36 9.87 14.03 22.31
C ILE A 36 10.09 14.03 23.84
N ASP A 37 10.93 14.92 24.33
CA ASP A 37 11.26 15.12 25.75
C ASP A 37 10.10 15.73 26.57
N GLN A 38 9.17 16.43 25.91
CA GLN A 38 8.01 17.05 26.54
C GLN A 38 6.79 16.12 26.65
N HIS A 39 6.88 14.92 26.10
CA HIS A 39 5.80 13.95 26.22
C HIS A 39 5.76 13.35 27.63
N THR A 40 4.56 13.20 28.17
CA THR A 40 4.32 12.37 29.34
C THR A 40 4.42 10.88 28.98
N THR A 41 4.61 10.02 29.98
CA THR A 41 4.58 8.56 29.78
C THR A 41 3.25 8.09 29.20
N GLN A 42 2.14 8.68 29.65
CA GLN A 42 0.80 8.37 29.17
C GLN A 42 0.66 8.71 27.69
N GLU A 43 1.04 9.93 27.28
CA GLU A 43 0.99 10.35 25.86
C GLU A 43 1.83 9.44 24.96
N ARG A 44 3.03 9.02 25.39
CA ARG A 44 3.83 8.06 24.62
C ARG A 44 3.13 6.71 24.48
N GLY A 45 2.50 6.23 25.55
CA GLY A 45 1.74 4.97 25.56
C GLY A 45 0.52 5.04 24.63
N ASP A 46 -0.27 6.10 24.74
CA ASP A 46 -1.47 6.28 23.92
C ASP A 46 -1.11 6.54 22.46
N ARG A 47 -0.02 7.28 22.20
CA ARG A 47 0.51 7.47 20.85
C ARG A 47 0.94 6.15 20.21
N TYR A 48 1.52 5.24 20.97
CA TYR A 48 1.82 3.89 20.47
C TYR A 48 0.54 3.12 20.12
N TRP A 49 -0.51 3.26 20.93
CA TRP A 49 -1.81 2.66 20.64
C TRP A 49 -2.49 3.24 19.40
N PHE A 50 -2.44 4.56 19.18
CA PHE A 50 -2.99 5.19 17.98
C PHE A 50 -2.35 4.62 16.71
N LYS A 51 -1.01 4.45 16.70
CA LYS A 51 -0.30 3.81 15.58
C LYS A 51 -0.73 2.37 15.34
N LYS A 52 -0.92 1.60 16.42
CA LYS A 52 -1.42 0.22 16.31
C LYS A 52 -2.83 0.16 15.76
N ASN A 53 -3.69 1.08 16.21
CA ASN A 53 -5.07 1.16 15.74
C ASN A 53 -5.11 1.49 14.24
N ALA A 54 -4.37 2.52 13.82
CA ALA A 54 -4.23 2.88 12.40
C ALA A 54 -3.77 1.70 11.53
N ALA A 55 -2.75 0.94 11.99
CA ALA A 55 -2.26 -0.25 11.30
C ALA A 55 -3.32 -1.36 11.22
N ALA A 56 -4.11 -1.56 12.27
CA ALA A 56 -5.20 -2.53 12.29
C ALA A 56 -6.32 -2.12 11.32
N THR A 57 -6.72 -0.84 11.31
CA THR A 57 -7.72 -0.30 10.39
C THR A 57 -7.26 -0.41 8.93
N LEU A 58 -5.99 -0.10 8.64
CA LEU A 58 -5.41 -0.28 7.30
C LEU A 58 -5.39 -1.75 6.88
N THR A 59 -5.15 -2.67 7.81
CA THR A 59 -5.24 -4.11 7.55
C THR A 59 -6.67 -4.50 7.16
N LEU A 60 -7.69 -3.97 7.84
CA LEU A 60 -9.09 -4.19 7.48
C LEU A 60 -9.40 -3.62 6.09
N LEU A 61 -8.96 -2.40 5.79
CA LEU A 61 -9.14 -1.76 4.48
C LEU A 61 -8.52 -2.62 3.36
N THR A 62 -7.30 -3.13 3.57
CA THR A 62 -6.61 -4.01 2.61
C THR A 62 -7.40 -5.28 2.33
N LYS A 63 -7.99 -5.88 3.39
CA LYS A 63 -8.86 -7.06 3.24
C LYS A 63 -10.14 -6.73 2.48
N VAL A 64 -10.75 -5.56 2.71
CA VAL A 64 -11.93 -5.10 1.95
C VAL A 64 -11.58 -4.89 0.48
N HIS A 65 -10.46 -4.25 0.14
CA HIS A 65 -9.99 -4.13 -1.24
C HIS A 65 -9.75 -5.50 -1.90
N THR A 66 -9.22 -6.46 -1.14
CA THR A 66 -9.03 -7.84 -1.62
C THR A 66 -10.38 -8.48 -1.98
N LEU A 67 -11.39 -8.36 -1.11
CA LEU A 67 -12.74 -8.87 -1.37
C LEU A 67 -13.36 -8.22 -2.61
N ILE A 68 -13.31 -6.89 -2.72
CA ILE A 68 -13.78 -6.16 -3.91
C ILE A 68 -13.09 -6.70 -5.17
N GLY A 69 -11.76 -6.80 -5.17
CA GLY A 69 -10.97 -7.25 -6.31
C GLY A 69 -11.18 -8.71 -6.71
N LEU A 70 -11.49 -9.62 -5.76
CA LEU A 70 -11.87 -11.00 -6.07
C LEU A 70 -13.21 -11.07 -6.83
N HIS A 71 -14.14 -10.16 -6.52
CA HIS A 71 -15.45 -10.12 -7.16
C HIS A 71 -15.45 -9.42 -8.52
N THR A 72 -14.62 -8.39 -8.71
CA THR A 72 -14.51 -7.68 -10.00
C THR A 72 -13.83 -8.54 -11.07
N ARG A 73 -12.94 -9.46 -10.67
CA ARG A 73 -12.17 -10.35 -11.57
C ARG A 73 -12.89 -11.66 -11.94
N GLY A 74 -14.17 -11.81 -11.62
CA GLY A 74 -14.94 -12.99 -12.05
C GLY A 74 -14.52 -14.31 -11.39
N GLY A 75 -14.07 -14.29 -10.13
CA GLY A 75 -14.03 -15.50 -9.31
C GLY A 75 -12.95 -16.53 -9.68
N LYS A 76 -11.77 -16.10 -10.11
CA LYS A 76 -10.52 -16.82 -9.84
C LYS A 76 -9.51 -15.79 -9.32
N PRO A 77 -8.80 -16.05 -8.21
CA PRO A 77 -7.52 -15.38 -8.02
C PRO A 77 -6.78 -15.56 -9.34
N GLY A 78 -6.34 -14.48 -9.97
CA GLY A 78 -5.35 -14.65 -11.01
C GLY A 78 -4.24 -15.46 -10.35
N GLU A 79 -4.02 -16.69 -10.81
CA GLU A 79 -2.68 -17.22 -10.79
C GLU A 79 -1.90 -16.15 -11.54
N SER A 80 -1.31 -15.21 -10.80
CA SER A 80 -0.08 -14.61 -11.23
C SER A 80 0.84 -15.81 -11.32
N ASN A 81 0.84 -16.45 -12.50
CA ASN A 81 1.77 -17.52 -12.76
C ASN A 81 3.12 -16.87 -12.50
N PRO A 82 3.92 -17.35 -11.54
CA PRO A 82 5.22 -16.74 -11.22
C PRO A 82 6.07 -16.56 -12.49
N ASP A 83 5.83 -17.43 -13.48
CA ASP A 83 6.40 -17.40 -14.82
C ASP A 83 6.02 -16.15 -15.63
N ASP A 84 4.79 -15.63 -15.54
CA ASP A 84 4.36 -14.44 -16.30
C ASP A 84 5.01 -13.15 -15.74
N GLU A 85 5.08 -13.05 -14.42
CA GLU A 85 5.73 -11.90 -13.76
C GLU A 85 7.24 -11.95 -13.97
N ALA A 86 7.87 -13.13 -13.81
CA ALA A 86 9.28 -13.36 -14.10
C ALA A 86 9.64 -13.14 -15.57
N PHE A 87 8.76 -13.52 -16.51
CA PHE A 87 8.93 -13.27 -17.93
C PHE A 87 8.87 -11.78 -18.25
N SER A 88 7.91 -11.04 -17.66
CA SER A 88 7.83 -9.59 -17.82
C SER A 88 9.05 -8.87 -17.22
N LEU A 89 9.56 -9.35 -16.08
CA LEU A 89 10.74 -8.79 -15.42
C LEU A 89 11.99 -9.04 -16.27
N GLY A 90 12.14 -10.24 -16.83
CA GLY A 90 13.22 -10.59 -17.76
C GLY A 90 13.23 -9.71 -19.01
N GLN A 91 12.07 -9.39 -19.58
CA GLN A 91 11.98 -8.45 -20.70
C GLN A 91 12.42 -7.04 -20.32
N GLN A 92 12.06 -6.57 -19.12
CA GLN A 92 12.46 -5.26 -18.62
C GLN A 92 13.97 -5.17 -18.37
N VAL A 93 14.57 -6.21 -17.78
CA VAL A 93 16.03 -6.30 -17.57
C VAL A 93 16.77 -6.32 -18.91
N ALA A 94 16.36 -7.14 -19.86
CA ALA A 94 17.01 -7.22 -21.18
C ALA A 94 16.95 -5.89 -21.96
N LYS A 95 15.86 -5.13 -21.80
CA LYS A 95 15.74 -3.78 -22.38
C LYS A 95 16.71 -2.81 -21.72
N ALA A 96 16.77 -2.79 -20.38
CA ALA A 96 17.67 -1.93 -19.63
C ALA A 96 19.15 -2.25 -19.91
N GLU A 97 19.52 -3.53 -20.05
CA GLU A 97 20.87 -3.96 -20.41
C GLU A 97 21.28 -3.49 -21.81
N ARG A 98 20.37 -3.57 -22.79
CA ARG A 98 20.62 -3.05 -24.15
C ARG A 98 20.82 -1.54 -24.16
N GLU A 99 20.00 -0.81 -23.41
CA GLU A 99 20.12 0.65 -23.28
C GLU A 99 21.44 1.04 -22.61
N ALA A 100 21.83 0.35 -21.54
CA ALA A 100 23.11 0.55 -20.86
C ALA A 100 24.31 0.24 -21.79
N ALA A 101 24.26 -0.86 -22.54
CA ALA A 101 25.30 -1.23 -23.49
C ALA A 101 25.46 -0.17 -24.61
N ALA A 102 24.35 0.36 -25.13
CA ALA A 102 24.37 1.42 -26.13
C ALA A 102 24.99 2.73 -25.59
N ILE A 103 24.74 3.06 -24.32
CA ILE A 103 25.35 4.22 -23.66
C ILE A 103 26.87 4.01 -23.50
N ILE A 104 27.30 2.83 -23.04
CA ILE A 104 28.73 2.50 -22.87
C ILE A 104 29.44 2.54 -24.23
N GLU A 105 28.85 1.97 -25.28
CA GLU A 105 29.41 1.98 -26.63
C GLU A 105 29.55 3.41 -27.18
N ARG A 106 28.55 4.28 -26.92
CA ARG A 106 28.60 5.69 -27.30
C ARG A 106 29.70 6.46 -26.56
N ILE A 107 29.94 6.14 -25.29
CA ILE A 107 31.04 6.73 -24.50
C ILE A 107 32.39 6.22 -25.01
N GLN A 108 32.51 4.95 -25.40
CA GLN A 108 33.75 4.36 -25.91
C GLN A 108 34.10 4.85 -27.33
N LYS A 109 33.11 5.10 -28.20
CA LYS A 109 33.30 5.64 -29.55
C LYS A 109 33.49 7.17 -29.59
N GLY A 110 33.20 7.87 -28.49
CA GLY A 110 33.37 9.31 -28.35
C GLY A 110 34.73 9.75 -27.80
N LYS A 111 35.73 8.85 -27.81
CA LYS A 111 37.13 9.12 -27.48
C LYS A 111 38.01 8.98 -28.71
#